data_AF-A0A252EB86-F1
#
_entry.id   AF-A0A252EB86-F1
#
_cell.length_a   1.000
_cell.length_b   1.000
_cell.length_c   1.000
_cell.angle_alpha   90.00
_cell.angle_beta   90.00
_cell.angle_gamma   90.00
#
_symmetry.space_group_name_H-M   'P 1'
#
loop_
_entity.id
_entity.type
_entity.pdbx_description
1 polymer ?
#
loop_
_entity_poly.entity_id
_entity_poly.type
_entity_poly.pdbx_seq_one_letter_code
_entity_poly.pdbx_strand_id
1 'polypeptide(L)'
;MLIFVLQTLAEILAGGTSLTSTEQIDFSHPSNRREEGAGPTLNLYVYDIRESKQFQQSGRQVERKPSRGLQPTSVSWSPNWFDVSMLITAWDRTALGEHHLLSEALTVLLRHRSLQEDYLVPELRGYGNLSLTVALDPAIEIGSLWSALNVPLRSALYVTAMIPVEPQSTLVPLVWERIFNLQNQLSENGNSTVVTRRVAIAGMVKSAVTNLPLLAAEVTVQRTKKSAVSNKEGLFFFEDIRIGNYVLTVNCPGYLPQNVNVLVDSQSYSFKEILLTPE
;
A
#
# COMPACT_ATOMS: atom_id res chain seq x y z
N MET A 1 9.24 -3.05 9.82
CA MET A 1 10.23 -3.49 8.82
C MET A 1 11.60 -2.85 9.04
N LEU A 2 11.73 -1.51 9.06
CA LEU A 2 13.02 -0.86 9.35
C LEU A 2 13.67 -1.30 10.68
N ILE A 3 12.92 -1.28 11.79
CA ILE A 3 13.47 -1.68 13.09
C ILE A 3 14.04 -3.10 13.10
N PHE A 4 13.41 -4.00 12.35
CA PHE A 4 13.75 -5.42 12.28
C PHE A 4 15.05 -5.66 11.51
N VAL A 5 15.34 -4.86 10.47
CA VAL A 5 16.62 -4.98 9.76
C VAL A 5 17.76 -4.46 10.62
N LEU A 6 17.53 -3.38 11.38
CA LEU A 6 18.51 -2.84 12.30
C LEU A 6 18.83 -3.84 13.42
N GLN A 7 17.79 -4.48 13.98
CA GLN A 7 17.96 -5.54 14.98
C GLN A 7 18.76 -6.72 14.40
N THR A 8 18.39 -7.21 13.22
CA THR A 8 19.09 -8.32 12.56
C THR A 8 20.57 -8.00 12.34
N LEU A 9 20.88 -6.80 11.83
CA LEU A 9 22.27 -6.37 11.63
C LEU A 9 23.03 -6.23 12.95
N ALA A 10 22.37 -5.76 14.01
CA ALA A 10 22.99 -5.66 15.32
C ALA A 10 23.31 -7.03 15.92
N GLU A 11 22.41 -8.01 15.78
CA GLU A 11 22.66 -9.39 16.22
C GLU A 11 23.83 -10.02 15.44
N ILE A 12 23.88 -9.83 14.12
CA ILE A 12 24.97 -10.32 13.26
C ILE A 12 26.31 -9.67 13.65
N LEU A 13 26.33 -8.35 13.84
CA LEU A 13 27.55 -7.62 14.20
C LEU A 13 28.02 -7.98 15.60
N ALA A 14 27.12 -8.05 16.58
CA ALA A 14 27.48 -8.44 17.94
C ALA A 14 28.00 -9.88 18.02
N GLY A 15 27.42 -10.81 17.26
CA GLY A 15 27.87 -12.20 17.21
C GLY A 15 29.17 -12.44 16.44
N GLY A 16 29.57 -11.51 15.57
CA GLY A 16 30.72 -11.67 14.67
C GLY A 16 31.94 -10.80 14.99
N THR A 17 31.83 -9.86 15.94
CA THR A 17 32.89 -8.92 16.32
C THR A 17 33.32 -9.13 17.77
N SER A 18 34.31 -8.35 18.22
CA SER A 18 34.77 -8.31 19.62
C SER A 18 33.77 -7.69 20.61
N LEU A 19 32.54 -7.37 20.17
CA LEU A 19 31.48 -6.89 21.06
C LEU A 19 30.94 -8.05 21.92
N THR A 20 30.61 -7.75 23.17
CA THR A 20 30.07 -8.73 24.13
C THR A 20 28.55 -8.77 24.17
N SER A 21 27.89 -7.68 23.76
CA SER A 21 26.44 -7.54 23.75
C SER A 21 25.99 -6.60 22.64
N THR A 22 24.75 -6.78 22.16
CA THR A 22 24.07 -5.87 21.23
C THR A 22 23.86 -4.48 21.82
N GLU A 23 23.89 -4.33 23.16
CA GLU A 23 23.83 -3.03 23.82
C GLU A 23 25.00 -2.12 23.44
N GLN A 24 26.15 -2.68 23.04
CA GLN A 24 27.32 -1.93 22.56
C GLN A 24 27.16 -1.45 21.10
N ILE A 25 25.98 -1.64 20.51
CA ILE A 25 25.62 -1.08 19.21
C ILE A 25 24.65 0.07 19.46
N ASP A 26 25.07 1.28 19.10
CA ASP A 26 24.28 2.48 19.20
C ASP A 26 23.64 2.83 17.85
N PHE A 27 22.42 3.34 17.87
CA PHE A 27 21.67 3.73 16.66
C PHE A 27 21.44 5.23 16.57
N SER A 28 21.99 5.98 17.52
CA SER A 28 21.79 7.42 17.60
C SER A 28 22.71 8.16 16.62
N HIS A 29 22.54 9.48 16.54
CA HIS A 29 23.34 10.32 15.67
C HIS A 29 24.85 10.19 16.02
N PRO A 30 25.79 10.15 15.04
CA PRO A 30 27.21 9.86 15.32
C PRO A 30 27.92 10.83 16.28
N SER A 31 27.36 12.02 16.51
CA SER A 31 27.85 12.97 17.53
C SER A 31 27.56 12.56 18.97
N ASN A 32 26.55 11.72 19.19
CA ASN A 32 26.08 11.31 20.49
C ASN A 32 26.98 10.21 21.04
N ARG A 33 28.16 10.61 21.47
CA ARG A 33 29.13 9.72 22.10
C ARG A 33 28.57 9.25 23.44
N ARG A 34 28.47 7.93 23.63
CA ARG A 34 28.26 7.34 24.96
C ARG A 34 29.43 7.70 25.87
N GLU A 35 29.15 7.91 27.15
CA GLU A 35 30.08 8.46 28.15
C GLU A 35 31.53 7.94 28.03
N GLU A 36 32.48 8.84 28.26
CA GLU A 36 33.91 8.55 28.27
C GLU A 36 34.22 7.45 29.30
N GLY A 37 34.51 6.25 28.81
CA GLY A 37 34.75 5.06 29.64
C GLY A 37 34.01 3.81 29.15
N ALA A 38 32.99 3.97 28.29
CA ALA A 38 32.37 2.86 27.59
C ALA A 38 33.43 2.10 26.76
N GLY A 39 33.37 0.77 26.78
CA GLY A 39 34.25 -0.11 25.99
C GLY A 39 34.04 0.04 24.47
N PRO A 40 34.57 -0.89 23.67
CA PRO A 40 34.39 -0.85 22.22
C PRO A 40 32.89 -0.78 21.87
N THR A 41 32.51 0.18 21.03
CA THR A 41 31.12 0.47 20.68
C THR A 41 31.04 0.69 19.17
N LEU A 42 30.05 0.07 18.52
CA LEU A 42 29.70 0.36 17.13
C LEU A 42 28.51 1.33 17.10
N ASN A 43 28.51 2.26 16.15
CA ASN A 43 27.36 3.10 15.87
C ASN A 43 26.85 2.80 14.46
N LEU A 44 25.56 2.49 14.34
CA LEU A 44 24.87 2.16 13.10
C LEU A 44 23.78 3.21 12.88
N TYR A 45 24.08 4.19 12.01
CA TYR A 45 23.23 5.34 11.77
C TYR A 45 22.57 5.26 10.38
N VAL A 46 21.24 5.35 10.32
CA VAL A 46 20.49 5.41 9.05
C VAL A 46 20.45 6.86 8.58
N TYR A 47 20.98 7.14 7.38
CA TYR A 47 21.02 8.51 6.84
C TYR A 47 20.10 8.74 5.63
N ASP A 48 19.69 7.69 4.93
CA ASP A 48 18.83 7.80 3.75
C ASP A 48 17.98 6.54 3.57
N ILE A 49 16.72 6.72 3.18
CA ILE A 49 15.76 5.63 2.90
C ILE A 49 15.04 5.99 1.61
N ARG A 50 15.18 5.14 0.59
CA ARG A 50 14.61 5.38 -0.74
C ARG A 50 13.95 4.14 -1.28
N GLU A 51 12.95 4.31 -2.12
CA GLU A 51 12.37 3.19 -2.85
C GLU A 51 13.41 2.57 -3.79
N SER A 52 13.52 1.24 -3.77
CA SER A 52 14.51 0.52 -4.54
C SER A 52 14.15 0.47 -6.02
N LYS A 53 15.10 0.88 -6.86
CA LYS A 53 14.94 0.85 -8.33
C LYS A 53 15.09 -0.55 -8.92
N GLN A 54 15.69 -1.48 -8.17
CA GLN A 54 15.98 -2.82 -8.67
C GLN A 54 14.73 -3.70 -8.79
N PHE A 55 13.69 -3.46 -7.98
CA PHE A 55 12.47 -4.31 -7.94
C PHE A 55 11.26 -3.74 -8.69
N GLN A 56 11.36 -2.52 -9.24
CA GLN A 56 10.32 -1.85 -10.03
C GLN A 56 9.91 -2.60 -11.32
N GLN A 57 10.59 -3.70 -11.68
CA GLN A 57 10.26 -4.52 -12.86
C GLN A 57 9.29 -5.69 -12.59
N SER A 58 8.97 -6.00 -11.32
CA SER A 58 8.00 -7.05 -11.01
C SER A 58 6.60 -6.46 -10.89
N GLY A 59 5.88 -6.41 -12.02
CA GLY A 59 4.53 -5.87 -12.11
C GLY A 59 3.54 -6.49 -11.12
N ARG A 60 2.60 -5.66 -10.66
CA ARG A 60 1.39 -5.98 -9.89
C ARG A 60 0.87 -7.40 -10.15
N GLN A 61 1.21 -8.36 -9.29
CA GLN A 61 0.61 -9.69 -9.35
C GLN A 61 -0.67 -9.71 -8.53
N VAL A 62 -1.79 -9.88 -9.22
CA VAL A 62 -3.08 -10.19 -8.60
C VAL A 62 -3.10 -11.69 -8.35
N GLU A 63 -2.80 -12.13 -7.13
CA GLU A 63 -2.93 -13.54 -6.76
C GLU A 63 -4.42 -13.91 -6.68
N ARG A 64 -4.98 -14.40 -7.77
CA ARG A 64 -6.31 -15.00 -7.80
C ARG A 64 -6.18 -16.44 -7.31
N LYS A 65 -6.38 -16.70 -6.01
CA LYS A 65 -6.62 -18.07 -5.54
C LYS A 65 -8.02 -18.50 -6.00
N PRO A 66 -8.16 -19.49 -6.89
CA PRO A 66 -9.47 -19.97 -7.28
C PRO A 66 -9.91 -21.00 -6.24
N SER A 67 -10.32 -20.55 -5.07
CA SER A 67 -10.98 -21.40 -4.08
C SER A 67 -12.48 -21.12 -4.07
N ARG A 68 -13.24 -22.18 -4.38
CA ARG A 68 -14.70 -22.22 -4.47
C ARG A 68 -15.31 -21.99 -3.08
N GLY A 69 -15.50 -20.74 -2.71
CA GLY A 69 -16.14 -20.33 -1.46
C GLY A 69 -15.94 -18.84 -1.21
N LEU A 70 -17.00 -18.13 -0.82
CA LEU A 70 -16.95 -16.70 -0.44
C LEU A 70 -16.01 -16.53 0.76
N GLN A 71 -14.75 -16.22 0.49
CA GLN A 71 -13.84 -15.60 1.46
C GLN A 71 -13.49 -14.19 0.98
N PRO A 72 -13.31 -13.23 1.90
CA PRO A 72 -12.91 -11.88 1.57
C PRO A 72 -11.57 -11.92 0.81
N THR A 73 -11.58 -11.42 -0.42
CA THR A 73 -10.36 -11.30 -1.23
C THR A 73 -9.46 -10.26 -0.56
N SER A 74 -8.36 -10.70 0.06
CA SER A 74 -7.31 -9.80 0.53
C SER A 74 -6.67 -9.12 -0.68
N VAL A 75 -6.78 -7.79 -0.78
CA VAL A 75 -5.95 -7.02 -1.70
C VAL A 75 -4.58 -6.90 -1.03
N SER A 76 -3.73 -7.92 -1.15
CA SER A 76 -2.33 -7.84 -0.73
C SER A 76 -1.60 -6.99 -1.77
N TRP A 77 -1.24 -5.75 -1.41
CA TRP A 77 -0.29 -5.00 -2.23
C TRP A 77 1.03 -5.77 -2.21
N SER A 78 1.70 -5.85 -3.36
CA SER A 78 3.07 -6.37 -3.42
C SER A 78 3.92 -5.56 -2.44
N PRO A 79 4.81 -6.17 -1.64
CA PRO A 79 5.69 -5.40 -0.76
C PRO A 79 6.49 -4.41 -1.60
N ASN A 80 6.50 -3.15 -1.18
CA ASN A 80 7.34 -2.15 -1.79
C ASN A 80 8.75 -2.33 -1.22
N TRP A 81 9.75 -2.37 -2.10
CA TRP A 81 11.13 -2.57 -1.69
C TRP A 81 11.81 -1.22 -1.48
N PHE A 82 12.53 -1.09 -0.38
CA PHE A 82 13.25 0.12 -0.01
C PHE A 82 14.73 -0.19 0.20
N ASP A 83 15.59 0.67 -0.33
CA ASP A 83 17.01 0.72 -0.04
C ASP A 83 17.21 1.61 1.19
N VAL A 84 17.69 1.01 2.29
CA VAL A 84 18.04 1.69 3.53
C VAL A 84 19.55 1.86 3.58
N SER A 85 20.01 3.10 3.48
CA SER A 85 21.44 3.41 3.52
C SER A 85 21.87 3.81 4.94
N MET A 86 22.92 3.14 5.40
CA MET A 86 23.43 3.16 6.75
C MET A 86 24.92 3.48 6.76
N LEU A 87 25.33 4.18 7.81
CA LEU A 87 26.70 4.51 8.13
C LEU A 87 27.10 3.76 9.40
N ILE A 88 28.15 2.95 9.33
CA ILE A 88 28.72 2.27 10.49
C ILE A 88 30.02 2.94 10.89
N THR A 89 30.07 3.46 12.11
CA THR A 89 31.28 4.02 12.72
C THR A 89 31.66 3.23 13.96
N ALA A 90 32.92 3.30 14.37
CA ALA A 90 33.41 2.62 15.56
C ALA A 90 33.96 3.62 16.57
N TRP A 91 33.89 3.25 17.84
CA TRP A 91 34.50 3.95 18.95
C TRP A 91 35.22 2.94 19.84
N ASP A 92 36.45 3.27 20.21
CA ASP A 92 37.25 2.51 21.16
C ASP A 92 38.19 3.46 21.91
N ARG A 93 38.96 2.95 22.87
CA ARG A 93 39.96 3.70 23.63
C ARG A 93 41.11 4.21 22.77
N THR A 94 41.37 3.56 21.63
CA THR A 94 42.47 3.89 20.72
C THR A 94 41.99 3.94 19.28
N ALA A 95 42.59 4.80 18.46
CA ALA A 95 42.29 4.88 17.02
C ALA A 95 42.57 3.54 16.30
N LEU A 96 43.63 2.82 16.70
CA LEU A 96 43.91 1.50 16.15
C LEU A 96 42.80 0.50 16.48
N GLY A 97 42.27 0.55 17.70
CA GLY A 97 41.13 -0.27 18.12
C GLY A 97 39.84 0.07 17.38
N GLU A 98 39.60 1.34 17.07
CA GLU A 98 38.48 1.75 16.21
C GLU A 98 38.58 1.11 14.82
N HIS A 99 39.77 1.19 14.19
CA HIS A 99 40.00 0.56 12.89
C HIS A 99 39.94 -0.98 12.96
N HIS A 100 40.42 -1.58 14.04
CA HIS A 100 40.33 -3.02 14.27
C HIS A 100 38.87 -3.47 14.32
N LEU A 101 38.04 -2.77 15.11
CA LEU A 101 36.62 -3.07 15.23
C LEU A 101 35.87 -2.86 13.90
N LEU A 102 36.21 -1.81 13.13
CA LEU A 102 35.68 -1.64 11.76
C LEU A 102 36.12 -2.78 10.82
N SER A 103 37.34 -3.28 10.94
CA SER A 103 37.84 -4.40 10.14
C SER A 103 37.08 -5.71 10.44
N GLU A 104 36.81 -5.97 11.72
CA GLU A 104 35.96 -7.08 12.13
C GLU A 104 34.55 -6.92 11.56
N ALA A 105 33.92 -5.76 11.75
CA ALA A 105 32.58 -5.47 11.23
C ALA A 105 32.54 -5.65 9.70
N LEU A 106 33.52 -5.14 8.97
CA LEU A 106 33.64 -5.33 7.52
C LEU A 106 33.71 -6.82 7.16
N THR A 107 34.54 -7.59 7.86
CA THR A 107 34.69 -9.04 7.62
C THR A 107 33.37 -9.78 7.83
N VAL A 108 32.63 -9.43 8.89
CA VAL A 108 31.31 -10.01 9.19
C VAL A 108 30.29 -9.64 8.11
N LEU A 109 30.19 -8.37 7.74
CA LEU A 109 29.24 -7.88 6.74
C LEU A 109 29.52 -8.49 5.35
N LEU A 110 30.79 -8.66 4.99
CA LEU A 110 31.19 -9.30 3.74
C LEU A 110 30.80 -10.78 3.66
N ARG A 111 30.72 -11.48 4.80
CA ARG A 111 30.18 -12.85 4.87
C ARG A 111 28.66 -12.90 4.74
N HIS A 112 27.98 -11.80 5.07
CA HIS A 112 26.51 -11.70 5.11
C HIS A 112 25.97 -10.74 4.04
N ARG A 113 26.54 -10.75 2.83
CA ARG A 113 26.02 -9.97 1.67
C ARG A 113 24.61 -10.38 1.25
N SER A 114 24.21 -11.60 1.59
CA SER A 114 22.84 -12.08 1.47
C SER A 114 22.40 -12.57 2.84
N LEU A 115 21.55 -11.78 3.49
CA LEU A 115 20.98 -12.12 4.79
C LEU A 115 20.02 -13.29 4.59
N GLN A 116 20.45 -14.49 4.98
CA GLN A 116 19.64 -15.69 4.83
C GLN A 116 18.43 -15.61 5.76
N GLU A 117 17.30 -16.09 5.27
CA GLU A 117 16.02 -16.03 5.98
C GLU A 117 16.06 -16.66 7.39
N ASP A 118 16.90 -17.68 7.60
CA ASP A 118 17.09 -18.34 8.89
C ASP A 118 17.63 -17.41 10.00
N TYR A 119 18.44 -16.42 9.61
CA TYR A 119 19.02 -15.43 10.53
C TYR A 119 18.19 -14.14 10.62
N LEU A 120 17.13 -14.01 9.83
CA LEU A 120 16.22 -12.88 9.93
C LEU A 120 15.30 -13.05 11.13
N VAL A 121 14.97 -11.93 11.78
CA VAL A 121 13.89 -11.88 12.76
C VAL A 121 12.54 -12.27 12.12
N PRO A 122 11.59 -12.84 12.89
CA PRO A 122 10.37 -13.43 12.34
C PRO A 122 9.57 -12.52 11.42
N GLU A 123 9.55 -11.22 11.68
CA GLU A 123 8.80 -10.21 10.94
C GLU A 123 9.37 -9.92 9.54
N LEU A 124 10.62 -10.30 9.28
CA LEU A 124 11.27 -10.18 7.98
C LEU A 124 11.30 -11.50 7.19
N ARG A 125 10.77 -12.59 7.77
CA ARG A 125 10.63 -13.88 7.08
C ARG A 125 9.44 -13.85 6.13
N GLY A 126 9.48 -14.69 5.09
CA GLY A 126 8.46 -14.79 4.04
C GLY A 126 8.80 -14.03 2.75
N TYR A 127 9.85 -13.22 2.74
CA TYR A 127 10.32 -12.47 1.56
C TYR A 127 11.60 -13.07 0.94
N GLY A 128 12.08 -14.19 1.46
CA GLY A 128 13.34 -14.79 1.08
C GLY A 128 14.56 -14.04 1.62
N ASN A 129 15.71 -14.25 0.98
CA ASN A 129 16.97 -13.65 1.40
C ASN A 129 17.04 -12.16 1.07
N LEU A 130 17.44 -11.34 2.06
CA LEU A 130 17.60 -9.90 1.86
C LEU A 130 18.99 -9.56 1.35
N SER A 131 19.08 -8.61 0.43
CA SER A 131 20.35 -8.16 -0.14
C SER A 131 21.00 -7.10 0.75
N LEU A 132 22.29 -7.29 1.04
CA LEU A 132 23.12 -6.36 1.79
C LEU A 132 24.33 -5.96 0.95
N THR A 133 24.40 -4.68 0.62
CA THR A 133 25.50 -4.08 -0.12
C THR A 133 26.44 -3.37 0.84
N VAL A 134 27.75 -3.60 0.72
CA VAL A 134 28.77 -3.13 1.67
C VAL A 134 29.89 -2.43 0.92
N ALA A 135 30.26 -1.23 1.39
CA ALA A 135 31.37 -0.41 0.88
C ALA A 135 31.31 -0.10 -0.63
N LEU A 136 30.10 0.12 -1.15
CA LEU A 136 29.91 0.73 -2.47
C LEU A 136 29.79 2.25 -2.36
N ASP A 137 30.01 2.93 -3.49
CA ASP A 137 29.94 4.38 -3.60
C ASP A 137 28.56 4.90 -3.15
N PRO A 138 28.47 5.72 -2.09
CA PRO A 138 27.20 6.23 -1.61
C PRO A 138 26.58 7.18 -2.63
N ALA A 139 25.26 7.20 -2.72
CA ALA A 139 24.54 8.15 -3.58
C ALA A 139 24.72 9.63 -3.16
N ILE A 140 25.23 9.86 -1.94
CA ILE A 140 25.56 11.18 -1.40
C ILE A 140 27.07 11.33 -1.32
N GLU A 141 27.58 12.51 -1.67
CA GLU A 141 28.99 12.83 -1.53
C GLU A 141 29.44 12.75 -0.06
N ILE A 142 30.56 12.07 0.18
CA ILE A 142 31.11 11.83 1.52
C ILE A 142 31.30 13.15 2.29
N GLY A 143 31.95 14.15 1.71
CA GLY A 143 32.21 15.43 2.38
C GLY A 143 30.94 16.16 2.80
N SER A 144 29.94 16.17 1.91
CA SER A 144 28.62 16.77 2.17
C SER A 144 27.87 16.05 3.30
N LEU A 145 27.92 14.71 3.35
CA LEU A 145 27.32 13.93 4.43
C LEU A 145 27.93 14.26 5.79
N TRP A 146 29.26 14.21 5.91
CA TRP A 146 29.94 14.47 7.19
C TRP A 146 29.78 15.92 7.65
N SER A 147 29.77 16.87 6.70
CA SER A 147 29.44 18.26 7.01
C SER A 147 28.01 18.42 7.53
N ALA A 148 27.03 17.71 6.95
CA ALA A 148 25.64 17.75 7.39
C ALA A 148 25.42 17.11 8.77
N LEU A 149 26.20 16.07 9.09
CA LEU A 149 26.23 15.46 10.43
C LEU A 149 26.89 16.37 11.47
N ASN A 150 27.61 17.42 11.07
CA ASN A 150 28.35 18.29 12.00
C ASN A 150 29.32 17.51 12.90
N VAL A 151 29.95 16.46 12.34
CA VAL A 151 30.97 15.63 12.98
C VAL A 151 32.22 15.66 12.10
N PRO A 152 33.44 15.72 12.66
CA PRO A 152 34.66 15.60 11.85
C PRO A 152 34.63 14.30 11.03
N LEU A 153 35.23 14.33 9.84
CA LEU A 153 35.34 13.14 8.98
C LEU A 153 36.03 12.00 9.74
N ARG A 154 35.39 10.82 9.76
CA ARG A 154 35.93 9.60 10.38
C ARG A 154 35.92 8.43 9.40
N SER A 155 36.67 7.38 9.73
CA SER A 155 36.56 6.10 9.05
C SER A 155 35.20 5.47 9.34
N ALA A 156 34.52 5.05 8.28
CA ALA A 156 33.19 4.46 8.37
C ALA A 156 32.96 3.45 7.24
N LEU A 157 32.00 2.55 7.45
CA LEU A 157 31.51 1.63 6.43
C LEU A 157 30.13 2.11 5.96
N TYR A 158 29.97 2.20 4.64
CA TYR A 158 28.70 2.49 3.99
C TYR A 158 28.01 1.18 3.67
N VAL A 159 26.77 1.01 4.16
CA VAL A 159 26.02 -0.23 4.02
C VAL A 159 24.62 0.09 3.54
N THR A 160 24.14 -0.61 2.53
CA THR A 160 22.76 -0.48 2.03
C THR A 160 22.06 -1.82 2.15
N ALA A 161 20.96 -1.87 2.90
CA ALA A 161 20.11 -3.04 2.99
C ALA A 161 18.83 -2.82 2.18
N MET A 162 18.47 -3.80 1.37
CA MET A 162 17.19 -3.81 0.68
C MET A 162 16.15 -4.51 1.55
N ILE A 163 15.09 -3.79 1.93
CA ILE A 163 14.03 -4.31 2.80
C ILE A 163 12.65 -4.26 2.14
N PRO A 164 11.81 -5.27 2.37
CA PRO A 164 10.40 -5.22 2.01
C PRO A 164 9.65 -4.39 3.05
N VAL A 165 8.81 -3.47 2.58
CA VAL A 165 7.86 -2.74 3.42
C VAL A 165 6.47 -3.05 2.89
N GLU A 166 5.72 -3.81 3.68
CA GLU A 166 4.30 -3.98 3.43
C GLU A 166 3.56 -2.70 3.80
N PRO A 167 2.84 -2.10 2.85
CA PRO A 167 1.89 -1.06 3.18
C PRO A 167 0.80 -1.69 4.03
N GLN A 168 0.48 -1.05 5.16
CA GLN A 168 -0.50 -1.54 6.11
C GLN A 168 -1.79 -1.92 5.36
N SER A 169 -2.12 -3.21 5.35
CA SER A 169 -3.37 -3.68 4.76
C SER A 169 -4.50 -3.02 5.53
N THR A 170 -5.07 -2.00 4.93
CA THR A 170 -6.41 -1.58 5.33
C THR A 170 -7.31 -2.68 4.80
N LEU A 171 -8.09 -3.28 5.70
CA LEU A 171 -9.29 -4.00 5.31
C LEU A 171 -10.21 -2.95 4.70
N VAL A 172 -9.96 -2.60 3.44
CA VAL A 172 -10.89 -1.80 2.67
C VAL A 172 -12.01 -2.78 2.38
N PRO A 173 -13.21 -2.64 2.97
CA PRO A 173 -14.34 -3.39 2.46
C PRO A 173 -14.43 -3.05 0.98
N LEU A 174 -14.65 -4.04 0.12
CA LEU A 174 -14.96 -3.76 -1.27
C LEU A 174 -16.16 -2.79 -1.29
N VAL A 175 -15.90 -1.49 -1.48
CA VAL A 175 -16.96 -0.48 -1.60
C VAL A 175 -17.52 -0.63 -3.01
N TRP A 176 -18.44 -1.57 -3.16
CA TRP A 176 -19.32 -1.62 -4.32
C TRP A 176 -20.43 -0.57 -4.20
N GLU A 177 -20.68 -0.04 -3.01
CA GLU A 177 -21.77 0.89 -2.73
C GLU A 177 -21.25 2.30 -2.49
N ARG A 178 -21.32 3.15 -3.52
CA ARG A 178 -21.38 4.60 -3.31
C ARG A 178 -22.80 4.91 -2.85
N ILE A 179 -23.03 4.97 -1.53
CA ILE A 179 -24.31 5.42 -0.97
C ILE A 179 -24.49 6.89 -1.35
N PHE A 180 -25.26 7.16 -2.40
CA PHE A 180 -25.75 8.50 -2.70
C PHE A 180 -26.91 8.80 -1.74
N ASN A 181 -26.63 9.54 -0.66
CA ASN A 181 -27.69 10.20 0.08
C ASN A 181 -28.18 11.40 -0.77
N LEU A 182 -29.27 11.20 -1.51
CA LEU A 182 -30.01 12.30 -2.13
C LEU A 182 -30.90 12.94 -1.06
N GLN A 183 -30.39 13.99 -0.43
CA GLN A 183 -31.18 14.80 0.48
C GLN A 183 -32.06 15.73 -0.35
N ASN A 184 -33.31 15.35 -0.56
CA ASN A 184 -34.27 16.21 -1.26
C ASN A 184 -34.65 17.37 -0.33
N GLN A 185 -34.07 18.54 -0.57
CA GLN A 185 -34.51 19.80 0.06
C GLN A 185 -35.84 20.21 -0.55
N LEU A 186 -36.93 19.53 -0.17
CA LEU A 186 -38.27 20.06 -0.33
C LEU A 186 -38.58 20.89 0.92
N SER A 187 -38.18 22.16 0.87
CA SER A 187 -38.78 23.17 1.72
C SER A 187 -40.18 23.45 1.19
N GLU A 188 -41.21 22.99 1.90
CA GLU A 188 -42.37 23.82 2.23
C GLU A 188 -43.16 23.17 3.38
N ASN A 189 -43.33 23.94 4.46
CA ASN A 189 -44.14 23.67 5.65
C ASN A 189 -43.76 22.48 6.54
N GLY A 190 -42.98 22.81 7.59
CA GLY A 190 -43.07 22.28 8.96
C GLY A 190 -43.66 20.89 9.15
N ASN A 191 -42.85 19.86 8.90
CA ASN A 191 -42.73 18.61 9.66
C ASN A 191 -41.83 17.65 8.87
N SER A 192 -40.51 17.78 9.07
CA SER A 192 -39.50 16.98 8.37
C SER A 192 -39.50 15.55 8.92
N THR A 193 -40.38 14.70 8.39
CA THR A 193 -40.22 13.25 8.53
C THR A 193 -39.09 12.83 7.59
N VAL A 194 -37.97 12.39 8.16
CA VAL A 194 -36.85 11.83 7.39
C VAL A 194 -37.32 10.50 6.82
N VAL A 195 -37.91 10.53 5.62
CA VAL A 195 -38.29 9.32 4.89
C VAL A 195 -37.01 8.79 4.23
N THR A 196 -36.34 7.85 4.90
CA THR A 196 -35.26 7.08 4.29
C THR A 196 -35.86 6.11 3.30
N ARG A 197 -35.91 6.49 2.01
CA ARG A 197 -36.32 5.59 0.93
C ARG A 197 -35.14 4.74 0.50
N ARG A 198 -35.31 3.41 0.48
CA ARG A 198 -34.27 2.50 0.02
C ARG A 198 -34.33 2.41 -1.50
N VAL A 199 -33.19 2.63 -2.15
CA VAL A 199 -33.01 2.35 -3.57
C VAL A 199 -33.11 0.84 -3.78
N ALA A 200 -33.94 0.40 -4.71
CA ALA A 200 -34.18 -1.00 -5.03
C ALA A 200 -33.55 -1.41 -6.37
N ILE A 201 -33.50 -0.50 -7.35
CA ILE A 201 -32.84 -0.70 -8.64
C ILE A 201 -32.00 0.54 -8.93
N ALA A 202 -30.77 0.36 -9.41
CA ALA A 202 -29.91 1.43 -9.92
C ALA A 202 -29.26 0.98 -11.22
N GLY A 203 -28.81 1.92 -12.04
CA GLY A 203 -28.10 1.55 -13.27
C GLY A 203 -27.48 2.72 -14.00
N MET A 204 -26.80 2.38 -15.09
CA MET A 204 -26.15 3.33 -15.99
C MET A 204 -26.49 2.97 -17.43
N VAL A 205 -26.84 3.98 -18.23
CA VAL A 205 -27.12 3.85 -19.66
C VAL A 205 -25.95 4.44 -20.45
N LYS A 206 -25.38 3.68 -21.38
CA LYS A 206 -24.29 4.12 -22.26
C LYS A 206 -24.56 3.75 -23.71
N SER A 207 -23.87 4.43 -24.62
CA SER A 207 -23.80 4.03 -26.02
C SER A 207 -22.93 2.78 -26.16
N ALA A 208 -23.43 1.76 -26.87
CA ALA A 208 -22.68 0.54 -27.17
C ALA A 208 -21.46 0.78 -28.07
N VAL A 209 -21.46 1.87 -28.85
CA VAL A 209 -20.37 2.19 -29.80
C VAL A 209 -19.31 3.07 -29.16
N THR A 210 -19.72 4.17 -28.52
CA THR A 210 -18.77 5.17 -27.98
C THR A 210 -18.40 4.91 -26.52
N ASN A 211 -19.13 4.02 -25.83
CA ASN A 211 -19.03 3.77 -24.40
C ASN A 211 -19.23 5.04 -23.52
N LEU A 212 -19.82 6.09 -24.11
CA LEU A 212 -20.14 7.34 -23.41
C LEU A 212 -21.50 7.25 -22.73
N PRO A 213 -21.69 7.90 -21.56
CA PRO A 213 -22.97 7.92 -20.86
C PRO A 213 -24.04 8.64 -21.67
N LEU A 214 -25.27 8.11 -21.63
CA LEU A 214 -26.43 8.69 -22.31
C LEU A 214 -27.30 9.44 -21.30
N LEU A 215 -27.38 10.76 -21.49
CA LEU A 215 -28.31 11.63 -20.78
C LEU A 215 -29.71 11.53 -21.40
N ALA A 216 -30.73 11.64 -20.56
CA ALA A 216 -32.14 11.67 -20.95
C ALA A 216 -32.66 10.37 -21.59
N ALA A 217 -32.06 9.23 -21.27
CA ALA A 217 -32.63 7.92 -21.55
C ALA A 217 -33.77 7.66 -20.55
N GLU A 218 -34.96 7.40 -21.07
CA GLU A 218 -36.12 7.00 -20.28
C GLU A 218 -36.04 5.51 -19.95
N VAL A 219 -36.06 5.19 -18.66
CA VAL A 219 -36.08 3.83 -18.14
C VAL A 219 -37.42 3.58 -17.48
N THR A 220 -38.12 2.52 -17.88
CA THR A 220 -39.41 2.14 -17.32
C THR A 220 -39.33 0.73 -16.73
N VAL A 221 -39.92 0.52 -15.55
CA VAL A 221 -39.97 -0.81 -14.91
C VAL A 221 -41.28 -1.49 -15.29
N GLN A 222 -41.22 -2.51 -16.14
CA GLN A 222 -42.39 -3.26 -16.58
C GLN A 222 -43.15 -3.86 -15.38
N ARG A 223 -44.49 -3.88 -15.45
CA ARG A 223 -45.42 -4.28 -14.37
C ARG A 223 -45.50 -3.28 -13.21
N THR A 224 -44.89 -2.11 -13.33
CA THR A 224 -45.08 -0.99 -12.40
C THR A 224 -45.40 0.30 -13.18
N LYS A 225 -45.81 1.36 -12.48
CA LYS A 225 -45.98 2.71 -13.06
C LYS A 225 -44.75 3.61 -12.84
N LYS A 226 -43.58 3.02 -12.53
CA LYS A 226 -42.35 3.76 -12.24
C LYS A 226 -41.53 3.96 -13.52
N SER A 227 -41.21 5.22 -13.82
CA SER A 227 -40.30 5.65 -14.88
C SER A 227 -39.25 6.60 -14.28
N ALA A 228 -38.04 6.55 -14.79
CA ALA A 228 -36.92 7.41 -14.40
C ALA A 228 -36.13 7.82 -15.64
N VAL A 229 -35.50 8.99 -15.59
CA VAL A 229 -34.70 9.52 -16.70
C VAL A 229 -33.23 9.56 -16.29
N SER A 230 -32.33 9.12 -17.17
CA SER A 230 -30.89 9.13 -16.89
C SER A 230 -30.30 10.55 -16.84
N ASN A 231 -29.35 10.77 -15.93
CA ASN A 231 -28.70 12.08 -15.73
C ASN A 231 -27.49 12.30 -16.66
N LYS A 232 -26.69 13.35 -16.44
CA LYS A 232 -25.49 13.68 -17.25
C LYS A 232 -24.41 12.60 -17.21
N GLU A 233 -24.36 11.83 -16.13
CA GLU A 233 -23.47 10.67 -15.99
C GLU A 233 -24.11 9.36 -16.48
N GLY A 234 -25.30 9.41 -17.08
CA GLY A 234 -26.04 8.25 -17.59
C GLY A 234 -26.71 7.42 -16.49
N LEU A 235 -26.73 7.89 -15.25
CA LEU A 235 -27.24 7.17 -14.09
C LEU A 235 -28.75 7.31 -13.93
N PHE A 236 -29.41 6.23 -13.49
CA PHE A 236 -30.82 6.19 -13.08
C PHE A 236 -31.01 5.32 -11.83
N PHE A 237 -32.12 5.52 -11.11
CA PHE A 237 -32.48 4.69 -9.97
C PHE A 237 -34.00 4.62 -9.73
N PHE A 238 -34.43 3.60 -9.00
CA PHE A 238 -35.79 3.41 -8.52
C PHE A 238 -35.79 2.99 -7.06
N GLU A 239 -36.61 3.67 -6.27
CA GLU A 239 -36.84 3.38 -4.86
C GLU A 239 -38.08 2.50 -4.67
N ASP A 240 -38.23 1.85 -3.51
CA ASP A 240 -39.46 1.17 -3.08
C ASP A 240 -40.05 0.17 -4.09
N ILE A 241 -39.21 -0.64 -4.75
CA ILE A 241 -39.66 -1.75 -5.60
C ILE A 241 -39.70 -3.02 -4.74
N ARG A 242 -40.78 -3.78 -4.85
CA ARG A 242 -40.93 -5.04 -4.11
C ARG A 242 -39.92 -6.07 -4.62
N ILE A 243 -39.55 -7.00 -3.76
CA ILE A 243 -38.70 -8.14 -4.14
C ILE A 243 -39.38 -8.91 -5.27
N GLY A 244 -38.64 -9.19 -6.34
CA GLY A 244 -39.18 -9.86 -7.53
C GLY A 244 -38.34 -9.66 -8.78
N ASN A 245 -38.76 -10.33 -9.85
CA ASN A 245 -38.15 -10.21 -11.18
C ASN A 245 -38.91 -9.18 -12.01
N TYR A 246 -38.17 -8.25 -12.59
CA TYR A 246 -38.68 -7.18 -13.43
C TYR A 246 -37.92 -7.11 -14.76
N VAL A 247 -38.54 -6.45 -15.72
CA VAL A 247 -37.91 -6.08 -16.99
C VAL A 247 -37.86 -4.56 -17.04
N LEU A 248 -36.67 -4.02 -17.28
CA LEU A 248 -36.47 -2.60 -17.57
C LEU A 248 -36.58 -2.40 -19.07
N THR A 249 -37.43 -1.49 -19.52
CA THR A 249 -37.46 -1.02 -20.91
C THR A 249 -36.81 0.34 -20.97
N VAL A 250 -35.70 0.44 -21.70
CA VAL A 250 -34.92 1.67 -21.86
C VAL A 250 -35.12 2.21 -23.27
N ASN A 251 -35.48 3.48 -23.35
CA ASN A 251 -35.69 4.22 -24.58
C ASN A 251 -34.85 5.50 -24.56
N CYS A 252 -34.12 5.78 -25.63
CA CYS A 252 -33.35 7.01 -25.76
C CYS A 252 -33.46 7.50 -27.21
N PRO A 253 -33.76 8.79 -27.45
CA PRO A 253 -33.81 9.32 -28.81
C PRO A 253 -32.52 9.04 -29.59
N GLY A 254 -32.64 8.48 -30.79
CA GLY A 254 -31.51 8.09 -31.64
C GLY A 254 -30.88 6.74 -31.31
N TYR A 255 -31.51 5.93 -30.45
CA TYR A 255 -31.05 4.60 -30.07
C TYR A 255 -32.21 3.59 -30.12
N LEU A 256 -31.89 2.35 -30.49
CA LEU A 256 -32.87 1.26 -30.44
C LEU A 256 -33.25 0.94 -28.99
N PRO A 257 -34.55 0.75 -28.68
CA PRO A 257 -34.99 0.44 -27.34
C PRO A 257 -34.50 -0.95 -26.90
N GLN A 258 -34.16 -1.07 -25.61
CA GLN A 258 -33.62 -2.31 -25.06
C GLN A 258 -34.39 -2.77 -23.82
N ASN A 259 -34.63 -4.08 -23.73
CA ASN A 259 -35.25 -4.72 -22.57
C ASN A 259 -34.21 -5.48 -21.75
N VAL A 260 -34.17 -5.25 -20.44
CA VAL A 260 -33.16 -5.82 -19.54
C VAL A 260 -33.81 -6.44 -18.31
N ASN A 261 -33.53 -7.71 -18.05
CA ASN A 261 -34.03 -8.39 -16.86
C ASN A 261 -33.24 -7.96 -15.62
N VAL A 262 -33.98 -7.69 -14.54
CA VAL A 262 -33.44 -7.27 -13.24
C VAL A 262 -34.15 -8.01 -12.11
N LEU A 263 -33.36 -8.55 -11.18
CA LEU A 263 -33.86 -9.23 -9.98
C LEU A 263 -33.64 -8.30 -8.79
N VAL A 264 -34.73 -7.97 -8.09
CA VAL A 264 -34.71 -7.19 -6.85
C VAL A 264 -34.79 -8.18 -5.69
N ASP A 265 -33.75 -8.26 -4.86
CA ASP A 265 -33.69 -9.13 -3.69
C ASP A 265 -33.83 -8.34 -2.37
N SER A 266 -33.79 -9.04 -1.23
CA SER A 266 -33.93 -8.46 0.10
C SER A 266 -32.62 -7.98 0.73
N GLN A 267 -31.47 -8.21 0.07
CA GLN A 267 -30.14 -8.04 0.67
C GLN A 267 -29.41 -6.80 0.13
N SER A 268 -29.71 -6.33 -1.09
CA SER A 268 -29.15 -5.08 -1.65
C SER A 268 -30.05 -4.42 -2.71
N TYR A 269 -29.58 -3.33 -3.32
CA TYR A 269 -30.16 -2.82 -4.58
C TYR A 269 -29.61 -3.62 -5.77
N SER A 270 -30.38 -3.67 -6.87
CA SER A 270 -29.95 -4.33 -8.10
C SER A 270 -29.33 -3.33 -9.07
N PHE A 271 -28.05 -3.49 -9.43
CA PHE A 271 -27.36 -2.61 -10.38
C PHE A 271 -27.35 -3.19 -11.81
N LYS A 272 -27.64 -2.36 -12.82
CA LYS A 272 -27.57 -2.73 -14.25
C LYS A 272 -26.84 -1.69 -15.10
N GLU A 273 -25.81 -2.15 -15.83
CA GLU A 273 -25.24 -1.41 -16.94
C GLU A 273 -25.97 -1.79 -18.23
N ILE A 274 -26.47 -0.79 -18.96
CA ILE A 274 -27.34 -0.95 -20.13
C ILE A 274 -26.66 -0.26 -21.31
N LEU A 275 -26.40 -1.03 -22.37
CA LEU A 275 -25.71 -0.55 -23.57
C LEU A 275 -26.72 -0.45 -24.72
N LEU A 276 -27.05 0.78 -25.11
CA LEU A 276 -27.95 1.04 -26.22
C LEU A 276 -27.17 1.15 -27.53
N THR A 277 -27.68 0.49 -28.56
CA THR A 277 -27.16 0.61 -29.93
C THR A 277 -27.83 1.79 -30.63
N PRO A 278 -27.06 2.70 -31.25
CA PRO A 278 -27.64 3.75 -32.10
C PRO A 278 -28.53 3.16 -33.20
N GLU A 279 -29.58 3.89 -33.61
CA GLU A 279 -30.41 3.54 -34.78
C GLU A 279 -29.67 3.71 -36.11
#